data_AF-A0A1S0U0H0-F1
#
_entry.id   AF-A0A1S0U0H0-F1
#
_cell.length_a   1.000
_cell.length_b   1.000
_cell.length_c   1.000
_cell.angle_alpha   90.00
_cell.angle_beta   90.00
_cell.angle_gamma   90.00
#
_symmetry.space_group_name_H-M   'P 1'
#
loop_
_entity.id
_entity.type
_entity.pdbx_description
1 polymer ?
#
loop_
_entity_poly.entity_id
_entity_poly.type
_entity_poly.pdbx_seq_one_letter_code
_entity_poly.pdbx_strand_id
1 'polypeptide(L)'
;MSTEGGSTKCPPFCLYCKVIKPNRTHHCRRCNRCIIRMDHHCPIIGHCIHMHNHKFFLLFLFWSTILCGYVICITMPALYQRTTIVIWSFSGMISALMPRYVQQAPPSIDGLVATCLVASGVLNALICGISLSIFLGQLTYSLLRNETTLESVSFQFCGTITNDRHTIGNISYDLGSTWHNFCSIFGYNPLLWFLPVHTTYGNGYFKETNLKMFHKKKINR
;
A
#
# COMPACT_ATOMS: atom_id res chain seq x y z
N MET A 1 10.18 17.30 36.89
CA MET A 1 9.00 17.28 36.00
C MET A 1 7.82 16.84 36.82
N SER A 2 7.08 17.81 37.35
CA SER A 2 5.90 17.61 38.19
C SER A 2 4.72 18.31 37.54
N THR A 3 3.64 17.56 37.35
CA THR A 3 2.29 18.11 37.29
C THR A 3 1.39 17.12 38.02
N GLU A 4 0.65 17.64 38.98
CA GLU A 4 -0.41 16.97 39.72
C GLU A 4 -1.52 16.50 38.76
N GLY A 5 -2.06 15.31 39.01
CA GLY A 5 -3.25 14.79 38.33
C GLY A 5 -3.01 14.09 36.99
N GLY A 6 -2.83 12.76 37.03
CA GLY A 6 -2.90 11.88 35.86
C GLY A 6 -1.63 11.05 35.67
N SER A 7 -1.78 9.72 35.69
CA SER A 7 -0.71 8.73 35.59
C SER A 7 0.38 9.11 34.59
N THR A 8 1.59 9.39 35.05
CA THR A 8 2.78 9.48 34.20
C THR A 8 3.02 8.11 33.58
N LYS A 9 2.53 7.89 32.35
CA LYS A 9 2.88 6.70 31.58
C LYS A 9 4.37 6.79 31.28
N CYS A 10 5.16 5.86 31.80
CA CYS A 10 6.57 5.75 31.45
C CYS A 10 6.68 5.59 29.92
N PRO A 11 7.60 6.30 29.25
CA PRO A 11 7.75 6.19 27.82
C PRO A 11 8.16 4.75 27.47
N PRO A 12 7.61 4.17 26.38
CA PRO A 12 7.81 2.76 26.08
C PRO A 12 9.29 2.46 25.87
N PHE A 13 9.83 1.47 26.59
CA PHE A 13 11.24 1.09 26.47
C PHE A 13 11.42 -0.14 25.56
N CYS A 14 12.52 -0.19 24.82
CA CYS A 14 12.91 -1.38 24.05
C CYS A 14 13.94 -2.19 24.83
N LEU A 15 13.56 -3.40 25.29
CA LEU A 15 14.47 -4.29 26.00
C LEU A 15 15.63 -4.81 25.13
N TYR A 16 15.40 -4.98 23.83
CA TYR A 16 16.42 -5.46 22.88
C TYR A 16 17.46 -4.38 22.57
N CYS A 17 17.00 -3.19 22.16
CA CYS A 17 17.88 -2.07 21.80
C CYS A 17 18.39 -1.29 23.01
N LYS A 18 17.81 -1.51 24.20
CA LYS A 18 18.09 -0.75 25.44
C LYS A 18 17.91 0.77 25.29
N VAL A 19 16.88 1.19 24.54
CA VAL A 19 16.54 2.60 24.32
C VAL A 19 15.09 2.89 24.66
N ILE A 20 14.83 4.10 25.16
CA ILE A 20 13.47 4.65 25.25
C ILE A 20 12.99 4.87 23.82
N LYS A 21 11.84 4.27 23.46
CA LYS A 21 11.25 4.40 22.13
C LYS A 21 10.60 5.77 22.02
N PRO A 22 10.98 6.58 21.04
CA PRO A 22 10.18 7.74 20.66
C PRO A 22 8.77 7.31 20.27
N ASN A 23 7.83 8.26 20.28
CA ASN A 23 6.48 8.01 19.78
C ASN A 23 6.50 7.38 18.38
N ARG A 24 5.56 6.46 18.13
CA ARG A 24 5.44 5.72 16.84
C ARG A 24 6.64 4.84 16.48
N THR A 25 7.55 4.57 17.42
CA THR A 25 8.73 3.73 17.18
C THR A 25 8.46 2.29 17.59
N HIS A 26 8.73 1.35 16.69
CA HIS A 26 8.57 -0.08 16.94
C HIS A 26 9.90 -0.82 16.73
N HIS A 27 10.14 -1.86 17.52
CA HIS A 27 11.31 -2.73 17.33
C HIS A 27 10.96 -3.79 16.28
N CYS A 28 11.65 -3.78 15.16
CA CYS A 28 11.52 -4.84 14.16
C CYS A 28 12.56 -5.93 14.47
N ARG A 29 12.10 -7.13 14.82
CA ARG A 29 12.99 -8.28 15.07
C ARG A 29 13.79 -8.68 13.83
N ARG A 30 13.20 -8.59 12.64
CA ARG A 30 13.85 -8.93 11.36
C ARG A 30 15.00 -7.99 11.03
N CYS A 31 14.82 -6.68 11.27
CA CYS A 31 15.87 -5.69 11.10
C CYS A 31 16.77 -5.52 12.34
N ASN A 32 16.45 -6.23 13.44
CA ASN A 32 17.08 -6.14 14.75
C ASN A 32 17.34 -4.71 15.26
N ARG A 33 16.39 -3.80 15.04
CA ARG A 33 16.52 -2.40 15.46
C ARG A 33 15.17 -1.72 15.67
N CYS A 34 15.18 -0.62 16.42
CA CYS A 34 14.04 0.27 16.54
C CYS A 34 13.90 1.14 15.29
N ILE A 35 12.69 1.20 14.74
CA ILE A 35 12.36 1.92 13.51
C ILE A 35 11.37 3.03 13.87
N ILE A 36 11.75 4.29 13.63
CA ILE A 36 10.91 5.45 13.92
C ILE A 36 9.77 5.56 12.90
N ARG A 37 8.55 5.79 13.39
CA ARG A 37 7.32 5.77 12.57
C ARG A 37 7.32 4.55 11.64
N MET A 38 7.45 3.37 12.25
CA MET A 38 7.45 2.11 11.51
C MET A 38 6.07 1.86 10.94
N ASP A 39 6.01 1.58 9.64
CA ASP A 39 4.78 1.11 9.00
C ASP A 39 4.73 -0.41 9.09
N HIS A 40 5.57 -1.11 8.35
CA HIS A 40 5.67 -2.57 8.42
C HIS A 40 7.07 -3.05 7.99
N HIS A 41 7.36 -4.33 8.23
CA HIS A 41 8.50 -4.98 7.58
C HIS A 41 8.01 -5.63 6.29
N CYS A 42 8.48 -5.16 5.15
CA CYS A 42 8.06 -5.67 3.84
C CYS A 42 8.96 -6.85 3.44
N PRO A 43 8.43 -8.08 3.31
CA PRO A 43 9.23 -9.23 2.89
C PRO A 43 9.75 -9.11 1.45
N ILE A 44 9.01 -8.40 0.59
CA ILE A 44 9.34 -8.23 -0.83
C ILE A 44 10.58 -7.34 -0.98
N ILE A 45 10.65 -6.25 -0.22
CA ILE A 45 11.78 -5.31 -0.25
C ILE A 45 12.91 -5.79 0.69
N GLY A 46 12.62 -6.67 1.65
CA GLY A 46 13.58 -7.13 2.65
C GLY A 46 13.93 -6.07 3.72
N HIS A 47 13.21 -4.96 3.75
CA HIS A 47 13.45 -3.85 4.68
C HIS A 47 12.16 -3.35 5.33
N CYS A 48 12.31 -2.61 6.43
CA CYS A 48 11.19 -1.89 7.02
C CYS A 48 10.79 -0.70 6.16
N ILE A 49 9.48 -0.51 6.02
CA ILE A 49 8.89 0.73 5.54
C ILE A 49 8.64 1.62 6.76
N HIS A 50 9.08 2.86 6.68
CA HIS A 50 9.08 3.84 7.75
C HIS A 50 9.12 5.24 7.17
N MET A 51 9.08 6.27 8.02
CA MET A 51 8.98 7.68 7.61
C MET A 51 9.84 8.05 6.38
N HIS A 52 11.15 7.79 6.42
CA HIS A 52 12.08 8.27 5.39
C HIS A 52 12.02 7.51 4.06
N ASN A 53 11.45 6.31 4.02
CA ASN A 53 11.27 5.54 2.77
C ASN A 53 9.81 5.29 2.40
N HIS A 54 8.86 5.82 3.17
CA HIS A 54 7.43 5.67 2.92
C HIS A 54 7.04 6.20 1.53
N LYS A 55 7.57 7.37 1.15
CA LYS A 55 7.35 7.95 -0.18
C LYS A 55 7.81 7.01 -1.29
N PHE A 56 9.02 6.46 -1.18
CA PHE A 56 9.58 5.56 -2.19
C PHE A 56 8.73 4.28 -2.33
N PHE A 57 8.23 3.75 -1.22
CA PHE A 57 7.36 2.59 -1.23
C PHE A 57 6.01 2.87 -1.92
N LEU A 58 5.38 4.01 -1.62
CA LEU A 58 4.13 4.42 -2.29
C LEU A 58 4.34 4.66 -3.80
N LEU A 59 5.47 5.26 -4.18
CA LEU A 59 5.82 5.44 -5.59
C LEU A 59 6.10 4.11 -6.28
N PHE A 60 6.77 3.17 -5.62
CA PHE A 60 6.98 1.82 -6.14
C PHE A 60 5.63 1.14 -6.45
N LEU A 61 4.66 1.20 -5.53
CA LEU A 61 3.33 0.65 -5.74
C LEU A 61 2.58 1.37 -6.87
N PHE A 62 2.62 2.70 -6.89
CA PHE A 62 1.99 3.52 -7.94
C PHE A 62 2.50 3.19 -9.33
N TRP A 63 3.82 3.20 -9.53
CA TRP A 63 4.43 2.88 -10.82
C TRP A 63 4.26 1.41 -11.20
N SER A 64 4.24 0.48 -10.24
CA SER A 64 3.93 -0.93 -10.50
C SER A 64 2.49 -1.13 -10.97
N THR A 65 1.53 -0.41 -10.39
CA THR A 65 0.13 -0.42 -10.85
C THR A 65 0.00 0.14 -12.27
N ILE A 66 0.67 1.25 -12.57
CA ILE A 66 0.69 1.81 -13.93
C ILE A 66 1.31 0.82 -14.92
N LEU A 67 2.41 0.16 -14.55
CA LEU A 67 3.05 -0.84 -15.39
C LEU A 67 2.11 -2.02 -15.69
N CYS A 68 1.35 -2.51 -14.70
CA CYS A 68 0.34 -3.55 -14.92
C CYS A 68 -0.74 -3.08 -15.91
N GLY A 69 -1.24 -1.85 -15.76
CA GLY A 69 -2.19 -1.25 -16.71
C GLY A 69 -1.62 -1.11 -18.11
N TYR A 70 -0.37 -0.64 -18.23
CA TYR A 70 0.33 -0.53 -19.50
C TYR A 70 0.48 -1.88 -20.21
N VAL A 71 0.92 -2.92 -19.49
CA VAL A 71 1.04 -4.28 -20.02
C VAL A 71 -0.30 -4.79 -20.53
N ILE A 72 -1.39 -4.59 -19.80
CA ILE A 72 -2.75 -4.94 -20.25
C ILE A 72 -3.09 -4.20 -21.55
N CYS A 73 -2.94 -2.88 -21.59
CA CYS A 73 -3.27 -2.07 -22.75
C CYS A 73 -2.55 -2.52 -24.02
N ILE A 74 -1.25 -2.84 -23.93
CA ILE A 74 -0.46 -3.24 -25.12
C ILE A 74 -0.70 -4.69 -25.54
N THR A 75 -1.06 -5.58 -24.61
CA THR A 75 -1.25 -7.02 -24.89
C THR A 75 -2.68 -7.37 -25.30
N MET A 76 -3.67 -6.54 -24.94
CA MET A 76 -5.08 -6.78 -25.27
C MET A 76 -5.39 -6.94 -26.77
N PRO A 77 -4.86 -6.10 -27.68
CA PRO A 77 -5.09 -6.28 -29.12
C PRO A 77 -4.54 -7.61 -29.64
N ALA A 78 -3.35 -8.00 -29.17
CA ALA A 78 -2.72 -9.26 -29.54
C ALA A 78 -3.51 -10.46 -29.01
N LEU A 79 -4.04 -10.37 -27.78
CA LEU A 79 -4.92 -11.39 -27.22
C LEU A 79 -6.22 -11.52 -28.03
N TYR A 80 -6.85 -10.40 -28.38
CA TYR A 80 -8.07 -10.38 -29.18
C TYR A 80 -7.86 -11.06 -30.55
N GLN A 81 -6.84 -10.63 -31.30
CA GLN A 81 -6.53 -11.19 -32.62
C GLN A 81 -6.20 -12.70 -32.55
N ARG A 82 -5.42 -13.12 -31.56
CA ARG A 82 -5.06 -14.54 -31.42
C ARG A 82 -6.27 -15.39 -31.04
N THR A 83 -7.12 -14.90 -30.15
CA THR A 83 -8.32 -15.61 -29.71
C THR A 83 -9.32 -15.76 -30.85
N THR A 84 -9.52 -14.73 -31.68
CA THR A 84 -10.42 -14.83 -32.85
C THR A 84 -9.93 -15.83 -33.89
N ILE A 85 -8.62 -15.87 -34.17
CA ILE A 85 -8.01 -16.87 -35.08
C ILE A 85 -8.24 -18.29 -34.55
N VAL A 86 -7.99 -18.51 -33.26
CA VAL A 86 -8.17 -19.82 -32.62
C VAL A 86 -9.63 -20.25 -32.69
N ILE A 87 -10.58 -19.38 -32.28
CA ILE A 87 -12.01 -19.66 -32.32
C ILE A 87 -12.47 -20.00 -33.74
N TRP A 88 -12.09 -19.18 -34.73
CA TRP A 88 -12.50 -19.39 -36.12
C TRP A 88 -11.97 -20.73 -36.67
N SER A 89 -10.72 -21.07 -36.35
CA SER A 89 -10.11 -22.34 -36.76
C SER A 89 -10.82 -23.55 -36.13
N PHE A 90 -11.19 -23.47 -34.84
CA PHE A 90 -11.96 -24.51 -34.17
C PHE A 90 -13.39 -24.63 -34.71
N SER A 91 -14.08 -23.52 -34.95
CA SER A 91 -15.43 -23.51 -35.53
C SER A 91 -15.44 -24.13 -36.94
N GLY A 92 -14.45 -23.79 -37.79
CA GLY A 92 -14.32 -24.38 -39.13
C GLY A 92 -14.11 -25.90 -39.10
N MET A 93 -13.30 -26.39 -38.17
CA MET A 93 -13.10 -27.84 -37.96
C MET A 93 -14.40 -28.55 -37.54
N ILE A 94 -15.19 -27.95 -36.65
CA ILE A 94 -16.49 -28.51 -36.24
C ILE A 94 -17.48 -28.51 -37.40
N SER A 95 -17.51 -27.44 -38.22
CA SER A 95 -18.36 -27.40 -39.41
C SER A 95 -17.96 -28.43 -40.48
N ALA A 96 -16.69 -28.86 -40.53
CA ALA A 96 -16.22 -29.90 -41.42
C ALA A 96 -16.69 -31.33 -41.05
N LEU A 97 -17.29 -31.53 -39.86
CA LEU A 97 -18.03 -32.76 -39.53
C LEU A 97 -19.35 -32.88 -40.33
N MET A 98 -19.83 -31.80 -40.95
CA MET A 98 -20.90 -31.84 -41.96
C MET A 98 -20.29 -31.88 -43.36
N PRO A 99 -20.56 -32.93 -44.17
CA PRO A 99 -19.82 -33.18 -45.40
C PRO A 99 -20.30 -32.27 -46.53
N ARG A 100 -19.82 -31.02 -46.59
CA ARG A 100 -19.70 -30.22 -47.85
C ARG A 100 -19.07 -28.82 -47.76
N TYR A 101 -18.31 -28.46 -46.72
CA TYR A 101 -17.78 -27.09 -46.64
C TYR A 101 -16.34 -27.03 -46.10
N VAL A 102 -15.39 -26.85 -47.03
CA VAL A 102 -14.01 -26.34 -46.87
C VAL A 102 -13.03 -27.13 -45.97
N GLN A 103 -11.97 -27.67 -46.58
CA GLN A 103 -10.74 -28.05 -45.85
C GLN A 103 -10.07 -26.78 -45.32
N GLN A 104 -10.16 -26.52 -44.02
CA GLN A 104 -9.35 -25.50 -43.34
C GLN A 104 -8.40 -26.17 -42.36
N ALA A 105 -7.13 -25.74 -42.38
CA ALA A 105 -6.10 -26.30 -41.53
C ALA A 105 -6.46 -26.06 -40.05
N PRO A 106 -6.30 -27.07 -39.16
CA PRO A 106 -6.50 -26.89 -37.73
C PRO A 106 -5.56 -25.81 -37.18
N PRO A 107 -5.93 -25.13 -36.06
CA PRO A 107 -5.03 -24.18 -35.44
C PRO A 107 -3.73 -24.90 -35.04
N SER A 108 -2.58 -24.30 -35.39
CA SER A 108 -1.29 -24.89 -35.02
C SER A 108 -1.15 -24.95 -33.50
N ILE A 109 -0.56 -26.03 -32.99
CA ILE A 109 -0.30 -26.21 -31.55
C ILE A 109 0.48 -25.01 -31.01
N ASP A 110 1.45 -24.52 -31.79
CA ASP A 110 2.23 -23.32 -31.46
C ASP A 110 1.36 -22.07 -31.30
N GLY A 111 0.34 -21.91 -32.17
CA GLY A 111 -0.62 -20.82 -32.10
C GLY A 111 -1.50 -20.90 -30.85
N LEU A 112 -1.95 -22.09 -30.49
CA LEU A 112 -2.72 -22.32 -29.26
C LEU A 112 -1.88 -22.05 -28.01
N VAL A 113 -0.67 -22.61 -27.94
CA VAL A 113 0.27 -22.40 -26.82
C VAL A 113 0.59 -20.91 -26.67
N ALA A 114 0.91 -20.21 -27.76
CA ALA A 114 1.16 -18.77 -27.72
C ALA A 114 -0.06 -17.97 -27.24
N THR A 115 -1.26 -18.37 -27.63
CA THR A 115 -2.50 -17.72 -27.17
C THR A 115 -2.71 -17.93 -25.67
N CYS A 116 -2.51 -19.15 -25.17
CA CYS A 116 -2.58 -19.45 -23.73
C CYS A 116 -1.54 -18.67 -22.93
N LEU A 117 -0.31 -18.55 -23.43
CA LEU A 117 0.74 -17.77 -22.76
C LEU A 117 0.37 -16.29 -22.67
N VAL A 118 -0.08 -15.67 -23.78
CA VAL A 118 -0.53 -14.27 -23.78
C VAL A 118 -1.73 -14.07 -22.85
N ALA A 119 -2.72 -14.97 -22.88
CA ALA A 119 -3.88 -14.92 -21.99
C ALA A 119 -3.47 -15.03 -20.51
N SER A 120 -2.54 -15.94 -20.18
CA SER A 120 -2.05 -16.10 -18.81
C SER A 120 -1.29 -14.87 -18.32
N GLY A 121 -0.49 -14.23 -19.18
CA GLY A 121 0.22 -12.99 -18.85
C GLY A 121 -0.73 -11.82 -18.61
N VAL A 122 -1.76 -11.68 -19.44
CA VAL A 122 -2.83 -10.68 -19.28
C VAL A 122 -3.59 -10.89 -17.96
N LEU A 123 -3.96 -12.14 -17.66
CA LEU A 123 -4.65 -12.49 -16.43
C LEU A 123 -3.79 -12.18 -15.20
N ASN A 124 -2.51 -12.53 -15.23
CA ASN A 124 -1.59 -12.24 -14.13
C ASN A 124 -1.42 -10.72 -13.94
N ALA A 125 -1.25 -9.95 -15.02
CA ALA A 125 -1.17 -8.50 -14.96
C ALA A 125 -2.45 -7.87 -14.40
N LEU A 126 -3.63 -8.41 -14.74
CA LEU A 126 -4.91 -7.97 -14.20
C LEU A 126 -5.01 -8.24 -12.69
N ILE A 127 -4.72 -9.46 -12.25
CA ILE A 127 -4.77 -9.84 -10.84
C ILE A 127 -3.79 -8.99 -10.03
N CYS A 128 -2.52 -8.93 -10.46
CA CYS A 128 -1.51 -8.10 -9.82
C CYS A 128 -1.91 -6.62 -9.79
N GLY A 129 -2.41 -6.07 -10.91
CA GLY A 129 -2.85 -4.68 -11.00
C GLY A 129 -3.98 -4.35 -10.02
N ILE A 130 -4.97 -5.22 -9.89
CA ILE A 130 -6.08 -5.06 -8.93
C ILE A 130 -5.54 -5.12 -7.50
N SER A 131 -4.74 -6.14 -7.15
CA SER A 131 -4.17 -6.29 -5.81
C SER A 131 -3.31 -5.10 -5.40
N LEU A 132 -2.43 -4.63 -6.30
CA LEU A 132 -1.59 -3.46 -6.06
C LEU A 132 -2.42 -2.18 -5.93
N SER A 133 -3.49 -2.01 -6.72
CA SER A 133 -4.38 -0.86 -6.62
C SER A 133 -5.11 -0.80 -5.27
N ILE A 134 -5.64 -1.92 -4.79
CA ILE A 134 -6.29 -2.02 -3.48
C ILE A 134 -5.28 -1.67 -2.37
N PHE A 135 -4.09 -2.27 -2.42
CA PHE A 135 -3.07 -2.05 -1.42
C PHE A 135 -2.56 -0.60 -1.41
N LEU A 136 -2.31 -0.01 -2.58
CA LEU A 136 -1.96 1.40 -2.71
C LEU A 136 -3.07 2.32 -2.17
N GLY A 137 -4.34 1.99 -2.44
CA GLY A 137 -5.49 2.73 -1.94
C GLY A 137 -5.56 2.71 -0.41
N GLN A 138 -5.36 1.55 0.21
CA GLN A 138 -5.32 1.41 1.67
C GLN A 138 -4.19 2.22 2.30
N LEU A 139 -2.96 2.15 1.75
CA LEU A 139 -1.84 2.91 2.29
C LEU A 139 -2.00 4.42 2.07
N THR A 140 -2.57 4.82 0.94
CA THR A 140 -2.91 6.23 0.69
C THR A 140 -3.97 6.70 1.67
N TYR A 141 -5.00 5.90 1.96
CA TYR A 141 -6.00 6.22 2.97
C TYR A 141 -5.38 6.40 4.36
N SER A 142 -4.51 5.49 4.79
CA SER A 142 -3.77 5.62 6.06
C SER A 142 -2.88 6.86 6.08
N LEU A 143 -2.18 7.16 4.98
CA LEU A 143 -1.37 8.38 4.83
C LEU A 143 -2.22 9.63 5.01
N LEU A 144 -3.40 9.70 4.38
CA LEU A 144 -4.30 10.86 4.47
C LEU A 144 -4.83 11.10 5.89
N ARG A 145 -4.79 10.09 6.76
CA ARG A 145 -5.10 10.19 8.20
C ARG A 145 -3.86 10.31 9.09
N ASN A 146 -2.68 10.37 8.49
CA ASN A 146 -1.38 10.34 9.15
C ASN A 146 -1.14 9.11 10.04
N GLU A 147 -1.77 8.00 9.71
CA GLU A 147 -1.66 6.71 10.42
C GLU A 147 -0.64 5.81 9.71
N THR A 148 0.04 4.97 10.48
CA THR A 148 0.76 3.79 9.96
C THR A 148 -0.17 2.58 9.97
N THR A 149 0.15 1.55 9.18
CA THR A 149 -0.59 0.28 9.18
C THR A 149 -0.61 -0.40 10.56
N LEU A 150 0.46 -0.29 11.33
CA LEU A 150 0.49 -0.77 12.72
C LEU A 150 -0.48 0.00 13.62
N GLU A 151 -0.58 1.31 13.46
CA GLU A 151 -1.49 2.14 14.24
C GLU A 151 -2.94 1.84 13.88
N SER A 152 -3.27 1.73 12.58
CA SER A 152 -4.65 1.43 12.15
C SER A 152 -5.14 0.08 12.68
N VAL A 153 -4.28 -0.95 12.66
CA VAL A 153 -4.63 -2.27 13.22
C VAL A 153 -4.72 -2.23 14.75
N SER A 154 -3.83 -1.51 15.41
CA SER A 154 -3.84 -1.38 16.88
C SER A 154 -5.11 -0.70 17.38
N PHE A 155 -5.58 0.35 16.69
CA PHE A 155 -6.84 1.02 17.02
C PHE A 155 -8.04 0.08 16.85
N GLN A 156 -8.06 -0.73 15.81
CA GLN A 156 -9.14 -1.69 15.56
C GLN A 156 -9.19 -2.80 16.62
N PHE A 157 -8.04 -3.37 16.99
CA PHE A 157 -7.96 -4.46 17.97
C PHE A 157 -8.20 -3.98 19.41
N CYS A 158 -7.77 -2.77 19.76
CA CYS A 158 -7.99 -2.26 21.11
C CYS A 158 -9.43 -1.77 21.31
N GLY A 159 -10.06 -1.21 20.26
CA GLY A 159 -11.46 -0.80 20.29
C GLY A 159 -12.46 -1.95 20.49
N THR A 160 -12.07 -3.19 20.18
CA THR A 160 -12.92 -4.38 20.40
C THR A 160 -12.76 -4.99 21.79
N ILE A 161 -11.60 -4.81 22.45
CA ILE A 161 -11.29 -5.43 23.74
C ILE A 161 -11.71 -4.55 24.92
N THR A 162 -11.61 -3.22 24.78
CA THR A 162 -11.94 -2.29 25.87
C THR A 162 -13.16 -1.44 25.49
N ASN A 163 -14.26 -1.55 26.26
CA ASN A 163 -15.37 -0.59 26.22
C ASN A 163 -14.92 0.83 26.65
N ASP A 164 -13.70 0.97 27.18
CA ASP A 164 -13.03 2.23 27.48
C ASP A 164 -12.46 2.91 26.22
N ARG A 165 -13.35 3.56 25.46
CA ARG A 165 -12.98 4.49 24.38
C ARG A 165 -12.07 5.65 24.82
N HIS A 166 -11.90 5.88 26.12
CA HIS A 166 -11.43 7.18 26.63
C HIS A 166 -9.91 7.32 26.79
N THR A 167 -9.13 6.23 26.85
CA THR A 167 -7.67 6.30 27.16
C THR A 167 -6.74 6.00 25.99
N ILE A 168 -7.22 5.35 24.92
CA ILE A 168 -6.45 5.08 23.68
C ILE A 168 -6.96 5.93 22.50
N GLY A 169 -8.23 6.36 22.53
CA GLY A 169 -8.87 7.17 21.49
C GLY A 169 -8.42 8.64 21.39
N ASN A 170 -7.52 9.12 22.25
CA ASN A 170 -7.11 10.53 22.29
C ASN A 170 -5.77 10.83 21.62
N ILE A 171 -5.02 9.83 21.17
CA ILE A 171 -3.72 10.05 20.49
C ILE A 171 -3.95 9.93 18.98
N SER A 172 -4.33 11.05 18.37
CA SER A 172 -4.32 11.20 16.91
C SER A 172 -3.04 11.89 16.49
N TYR A 173 -2.43 11.39 15.42
CA TYR A 173 -1.30 12.05 14.76
C TYR A 173 -1.74 12.91 13.57
N ASP A 174 -3.05 12.97 13.29
CA ASP A 174 -3.61 13.82 12.25
C ASP A 174 -3.19 15.29 12.43
N LEU A 175 -2.66 15.90 11.38
CA LEU A 175 -2.22 17.30 11.37
C LEU A 175 -3.39 18.27 11.17
N GLY A 176 -4.63 17.77 11.10
CA GLY A 176 -5.86 18.55 11.02
C GLY A 176 -6.38 18.74 9.59
N SER A 177 -5.62 18.33 8.57
CA SER A 177 -6.15 18.19 7.22
C SER A 177 -5.42 17.12 6.40
N THR A 178 -6.15 16.49 5.49
CA THR A 178 -5.64 15.49 4.55
C THR A 178 -4.46 16.01 3.72
N TRP A 179 -4.48 17.29 3.36
CA TRP A 179 -3.39 17.98 2.68
C TRP A 179 -2.09 17.98 3.51
N HIS A 180 -2.16 18.42 4.77
CA HIS A 180 -0.98 18.44 5.64
C HIS A 180 -0.44 17.03 5.89
N ASN A 181 -1.34 16.05 6.04
CA ASN A 181 -0.96 14.65 6.22
C ASN A 181 -0.22 14.11 4.99
N PHE A 182 -0.74 14.36 3.79
CA PHE A 182 -0.08 13.99 2.53
C PHE A 182 1.27 14.69 2.36
N CYS A 183 1.31 16.02 2.54
CA CYS A 183 2.53 16.82 2.44
C CYS A 183 3.58 16.44 3.50
N SER A 184 3.19 15.81 4.62
CA SER A 184 4.15 15.31 5.61
C SER A 184 5.12 14.28 5.02
N ILE A 185 4.69 13.51 4.01
CA ILE A 185 5.51 12.50 3.33
C ILE A 185 5.97 12.98 1.95
N PHE A 186 5.09 13.58 1.15
CA PHE A 186 5.38 13.98 -0.23
C PHE A 186 5.98 15.38 -0.38
N GLY A 187 5.93 16.20 0.67
CA GLY A 187 6.35 17.59 0.64
C GLY A 187 5.34 18.51 -0.05
N TYR A 188 5.63 19.80 -0.05
CA TYR A 188 4.74 20.84 -0.58
C TYR A 188 4.98 21.16 -2.06
N ASN A 189 6.07 20.69 -2.65
CA ASN A 189 6.38 20.91 -4.06
C ASN A 189 5.77 19.79 -4.93
N PRO A 190 4.72 20.04 -5.72
CA PRO A 190 4.04 19.03 -6.52
C PRO A 190 4.92 18.43 -7.64
N LEU A 191 5.90 19.18 -8.13
CA LEU A 191 6.81 18.69 -9.19
C LEU A 191 7.66 17.51 -8.71
N LEU A 192 7.85 17.37 -7.40
CA LEU A 192 8.66 16.32 -6.80
C LEU A 192 7.83 15.12 -6.33
N TRP A 193 6.50 15.16 -6.45
CA TRP A 193 5.65 14.12 -5.85
C TRP A 193 5.86 12.76 -6.50
N PHE A 194 5.95 12.72 -7.82
CA PHE A 194 6.14 11.48 -8.59
C PHE A 194 7.61 11.07 -8.75
N LEU A 195 8.54 11.89 -8.28
CA LEU A 195 9.97 11.62 -8.35
C LEU A 195 10.46 10.92 -7.07
N PRO A 196 11.35 9.91 -7.19
CA PRO A 196 11.95 9.21 -6.06
C PRO A 196 13.06 10.05 -5.42
N VAL A 197 12.70 11.25 -4.96
CA VAL A 197 13.56 12.15 -4.17
C VAL A 197 12.99 12.32 -2.77
N HIS A 198 13.85 12.42 -1.76
CA HIS A 198 13.42 12.59 -0.38
C HIS A 198 12.82 13.97 -0.17
N THR A 199 11.51 14.02 0.13
CA THR A 199 10.77 15.26 0.43
C THR A 199 9.97 15.17 1.73
N THR A 200 10.21 14.12 2.51
CA THR A 200 9.51 13.88 3.78
C THR A 200 9.90 14.94 4.80
N TYR A 201 8.90 15.53 5.44
CA TYR A 201 9.08 16.64 6.36
C TYR A 201 9.15 16.15 7.81
N GLY A 202 10.15 16.64 8.56
CA GLY A 202 10.37 16.31 9.96
C GLY A 202 11.42 15.23 10.20
N ASN A 203 11.82 15.07 11.47
CA ASN A 203 12.87 14.13 11.91
C ASN A 203 12.30 12.85 12.54
N GLY A 204 10.99 12.61 12.43
CA GLY A 204 10.30 11.47 13.05
C GLY A 204 10.07 11.58 14.56
N TYR A 205 10.70 12.54 15.24
CA TYR A 205 10.46 12.79 16.66
C TYR A 205 9.25 13.72 16.81
N PHE A 206 8.08 13.14 17.07
CA PHE A 206 6.89 13.93 17.40
C PHE A 206 7.05 14.60 18.77
N LYS A 207 7.06 15.94 18.80
CA LYS A 207 7.02 16.70 20.06
C LYS A 207 5.64 16.51 20.73
N GLU A 208 5.65 16.16 22.01
CA GLU A 208 4.46 15.96 22.84
C GLU A 208 3.50 17.17 22.85
N THR A 209 4.00 18.37 22.58
CA THR A 209 3.18 19.59 22.48
C THR A 209 2.10 19.51 21.40
N ASN A 210 2.34 18.76 20.32
CA ASN A 210 1.36 18.57 19.24
C ASN A 210 0.25 17.57 19.62
N LEU A 211 0.49 16.69 20.60
CA LEU A 211 -0.54 15.77 21.13
C LEU A 211 -1.59 16.51 21.99
N LYS A 212 -1.22 17.66 22.58
CA LYS A 212 -2.07 18.41 23.52
C LYS A 212 -3.03 19.40 22.86
N MET A 213 -2.90 19.71 21.56
CA MET A 213 -3.75 20.72 20.91
C MET A 213 -5.22 20.32 20.70
N PHE A 214 -5.53 19.02 20.68
CA PHE A 214 -6.94 18.58 20.61
C PHE A 214 -7.62 18.47 21.98
N HIS A 215 -6.87 18.42 23.07
CA HIS A 215 -7.45 18.41 24.42
C HIS A 215 -8.11 19.74 24.78
N LYS A 216 -7.66 20.86 24.19
CA LYS A 216 -8.20 22.20 24.48
C LYS A 216 -9.43 22.56 23.63
N LYS A 217 -9.60 21.96 22.45
CA LYS A 217 -10.70 22.29 21.53
C LYS A 217 -12.02 21.59 21.87
N LYS A 218 -11.98 20.52 22.68
CA LYS A 218 -13.15 19.76 23.15
C LYS A 218 -13.68 20.22 24.51
N ILE A 219 -12.90 21.04 25.25
CA ILE A 219 -13.32 21.63 26.52
C ILE A 219 -13.97 23.01 26.31
N ASN A 220 -13.75 23.65 25.15
CA ASN A 220 -14.29 24.96 24.80
C ASN A 220 -15.39 24.91 23.72
N ARG A 221 -16.10 23.79 23.60
CA ARG A 221 -17.33 23.66 22.81
C ARG A 221 -18.39 22.96 23.63
#